data_AF-A0A820RJD2-F1
#
_entry.id   AF-A0A820RJD2-F1
#
_cell.length_a   1.000
_cell.length_b   1.000
_cell.length_c   1.000
_cell.angle_alpha   90.00
_cell.angle_beta   90.00
_cell.angle_gamma   90.00
#
_symmetry.space_group_name_H-M   'P 1'
#
loop_
_entity.id
_entity.type
_entity.pdbx_description
1 polymer ?
#
loop_
_entity_poly.entity_id
_entity_poly.type
_entity_poly.pdbx_seq_one_letter_code
_entity_poly.pdbx_strand_id
1 'polypeptide(L)'
;PIPLTPPSDQVNSPKYEFNYSSDSSNNNIISFSIKRRKNQAILFDTSLGGLVLNNQFLQIITRLQSSHVYGFGENNHDSLKHNVTAKPSWGIFARDQGTNWDTNSNHYGQHPFYLVMEQTSDDKPSGCMHGVLLLNSN
;
A
#
# COMPACT_ATOMS: atom_id res chain seq x y z
N PRO A 1 1.12 17.77 15.81
CA PRO A 1 1.30 17.35 14.40
C PRO A 1 2.49 18.06 13.78
N ILE A 2 3.35 17.34 13.05
CA ILE A 2 4.47 17.96 12.30
C ILE A 2 3.86 18.76 11.14
N PRO A 3 4.18 20.06 10.98
CA PRO A 3 3.70 20.84 9.86
C PRO A 3 4.22 20.27 8.54
N LEU A 4 3.32 19.95 7.61
CA LEU A 4 3.69 19.50 6.27
C LEU A 4 4.06 20.72 5.42
N THR A 5 5.29 20.73 4.88
CA THR A 5 5.76 21.74 3.92
C THR A 5 5.78 21.09 2.53
N PRO A 6 4.78 21.36 1.67
CA PRO A 6 4.78 20.81 0.32
C PRO A 6 5.97 21.38 -0.49
N PRO A 7 6.54 20.60 -1.44
CA PRO A 7 7.59 21.10 -2.32
C PRO A 7 7.14 22.35 -3.08
N SER A 8 8.04 23.33 -3.25
CA SER A 8 7.79 24.51 -4.08
C SER A 8 7.80 24.18 -5.57
N ASP A 9 8.50 23.12 -5.95
CA ASP A 9 8.71 22.75 -7.34
C ASP A 9 7.45 22.11 -7.92
N GLN A 10 6.88 22.77 -8.93
CA GLN A 10 5.72 22.25 -9.65
C GLN A 10 6.17 21.44 -10.84
N VAL A 11 5.72 20.20 -10.91
CA VAL A 11 5.91 19.34 -12.09
C VAL A 11 4.96 19.79 -13.19
N ASN A 12 5.47 20.05 -14.38
CA ASN A 12 4.64 20.30 -15.56
C ASN A 12 3.81 19.05 -15.90
N SER A 13 2.49 19.20 -16.00
CA SER A 13 1.55 18.11 -16.32
C SER A 13 1.66 16.89 -15.38
N PRO A 14 1.38 17.06 -14.08
CA PRO A 14 1.52 15.97 -13.11
C PRO A 14 0.56 14.82 -13.44
N LYS A 15 1.05 13.57 -13.46
CA LYS A 15 0.20 12.39 -13.73
C LYS A 15 -0.68 12.00 -12.54
N TYR A 16 -0.29 12.43 -11.35
CA TYR A 16 -0.93 12.12 -10.08
C TYR A 16 -1.29 13.39 -9.32
N GLU A 17 -2.24 13.26 -8.40
CA GLU A 17 -2.68 14.28 -7.47
C GLU A 17 -2.51 13.70 -6.06
N PHE A 18 -1.83 14.45 -5.19
CA PHE A 18 -1.64 14.11 -3.80
C PHE A 18 -2.52 15.04 -2.96
N ASN A 19 -3.43 14.45 -2.20
CA ASN A 19 -4.32 15.18 -1.30
C ASN A 19 -4.06 14.71 0.11
N TYR A 20 -4.02 15.63 1.07
CA TYR A 20 -3.89 15.28 2.49
C TYR A 20 -4.89 16.09 3.32
N SER A 21 -5.29 15.52 4.45
CA SER A 21 -6.18 16.16 5.41
C SER A 21 -5.76 15.79 6.83
N SER A 22 -6.12 16.66 7.77
CA SER A 22 -5.96 16.43 9.20
C SER A 22 -7.32 16.58 9.85
N ASP A 23 -7.77 15.56 10.58
CA ASP A 23 -9.02 15.60 11.33
C ASP A 23 -8.79 16.11 12.76
N SER A 24 -9.03 17.41 12.97
CA SER A 24 -8.89 18.05 14.28
C SER A 24 -9.85 17.51 15.34
N SER A 25 -10.96 16.88 14.92
CA SER A 25 -11.95 16.29 15.84
C SER A 25 -11.54 14.90 16.32
N ASN A 26 -10.65 14.23 15.60
CA ASN A 26 -10.19 12.87 15.89
C ASN A 26 -8.67 12.85 16.09
N ASN A 27 -8.22 13.43 17.20
CA ASN A 27 -6.82 13.42 17.65
C ASN A 27 -5.78 13.92 16.61
N ASN A 28 -6.19 14.78 15.67
CA ASN A 28 -5.36 15.25 14.56
C ASN A 28 -4.78 14.10 13.70
N ILE A 29 -5.56 13.05 13.46
CA ILE A 29 -5.16 11.98 12.55
C ILE A 29 -4.92 12.57 11.15
N ILE A 30 -3.74 12.31 10.62
CA ILE A 30 -3.34 12.70 9.27
C ILE A 30 -3.71 11.57 8.32
N SER A 31 -4.38 11.93 7.22
CA SER A 31 -4.63 11.02 6.11
C SER A 31 -4.19 11.64 4.79
N PHE A 32 -3.85 10.81 3.83
CA PHE A 32 -3.54 11.25 2.47
C PHE A 32 -4.06 10.26 1.44
N SER A 33 -4.22 10.75 0.22
CA SER A 33 -4.58 9.94 -0.94
C SER A 33 -3.77 10.32 -2.16
N ILE A 34 -3.54 9.33 -3.02
CA ILE A 34 -2.91 9.48 -4.32
C ILE A 34 -3.93 9.11 -5.39
N LYS A 35 -4.27 10.07 -6.25
CA LYS A 35 -5.24 9.91 -7.33
C LYS A 35 -4.56 10.05 -8.69
N ARG A 36 -4.82 9.14 -9.62
CA ARG A 36 -4.38 9.28 -11.01
C ARG A 36 -5.25 10.30 -11.74
N ARG A 37 -4.64 11.32 -12.36
CA ARG A 37 -5.41 12.40 -13.01
C ARG A 37 -6.16 11.94 -14.26
N LYS A 38 -5.56 11.04 -15.06
CA LYS A 38 -6.11 10.62 -16.37
C LYS A 38 -7.52 10.02 -16.25
N ASN A 39 -7.77 9.19 -15.24
CA ASN A 39 -9.02 8.44 -15.07
C ASN A 39 -9.66 8.66 -13.68
N GLN A 40 -9.12 9.58 -12.88
CA GLN A 40 -9.57 9.91 -11.52
C GLN A 40 -9.54 8.72 -10.54
N ALA A 41 -8.84 7.63 -10.85
CA ALA A 41 -8.74 6.47 -9.98
C ALA A 41 -7.94 6.80 -8.71
N ILE A 42 -8.50 6.50 -7.54
CA ILE A 42 -7.80 6.57 -6.25
C ILE A 42 -6.95 5.31 -6.11
N LEU A 43 -5.63 5.47 -6.06
CA LEU A 43 -4.66 4.37 -6.06
C LEU A 43 -4.20 4.02 -4.65
N PHE A 44 -4.18 5.00 -3.76
CA PHE A 44 -3.76 4.87 -2.37
C PHE A 44 -4.59 5.83 -1.54
N ASP A 45 -5.17 5.38 -0.42
CA ASP A 45 -6.06 6.18 0.43
C ASP A 45 -5.98 5.71 1.87
N THR A 46 -5.39 6.55 2.73
CA THR A 46 -5.19 6.24 4.15
C THR A 46 -6.31 6.69 5.08
N SER A 47 -7.41 7.24 4.55
CA SER A 47 -8.51 7.78 5.35
C SER A 47 -9.18 6.78 6.29
N LEU A 48 -9.02 5.47 6.04
CA LEU A 48 -9.68 4.41 6.83
C LEU A 48 -9.05 4.19 8.22
N GLY A 49 -7.74 4.36 8.34
CA GLY A 49 -7.00 4.03 9.57
C GLY A 49 -5.85 4.97 9.91
N GLY A 50 -5.61 5.98 9.06
CA GLY A 50 -4.59 6.99 9.29
C GLY A 50 -3.15 6.45 9.26
N LEU A 51 -2.27 7.22 9.90
CA LEU A 51 -0.84 6.97 10.01
C LEU A 51 -0.44 6.96 11.49
N VAL A 52 0.23 5.90 11.94
CA VAL A 52 0.86 5.84 13.27
C VAL A 52 2.37 5.94 13.09
N LEU A 53 3.00 6.91 13.75
CA LEU A 53 4.44 7.13 13.73
C LEU A 53 4.99 7.15 15.16
N ASN A 54 5.53 6.02 15.60
CA ASN A 54 6.27 5.90 16.85
C ASN A 54 7.70 5.42 16.59
N ASN A 55 8.57 5.56 17.58
CA ASN A 55 10.01 5.25 17.45
C ASN A 55 10.31 3.82 16.96
N GLN A 56 9.50 2.84 17.34
CA GLN A 56 9.67 1.43 16.95
C GLN A 56 8.38 0.82 16.37
N PHE A 57 7.43 1.65 15.93
CA PHE A 57 6.19 1.19 15.34
C PHE A 57 5.66 2.20 14.33
N LEU A 58 5.62 1.78 13.07
CA LEU A 58 5.03 2.53 11.97
C LEU A 58 3.85 1.73 11.44
N GLN A 59 2.70 2.37 11.29
CA GLN A 59 1.53 1.74 10.67
C GLN A 59 0.94 2.67 9.63
N ILE A 60 0.71 2.12 8.44
CA ILE A 60 -0.02 2.75 7.35
C ILE A 60 -1.09 1.78 6.87
N ILE A 61 -2.33 2.26 6.75
CA ILE A 61 -3.44 1.50 6.20
C ILE A 61 -3.84 2.18 4.90
N THR A 62 -4.10 1.42 3.85
CA THR A 62 -4.67 1.95 2.61
C THR A 62 -5.88 1.15 2.18
N ARG A 63 -6.86 1.82 1.58
CA ARG A 63 -7.88 1.15 0.79
C ARG A 63 -7.27 0.68 -0.53
N LEU A 64 -7.49 -0.58 -0.89
CA LEU A 64 -7.10 -1.11 -2.19
C LEU A 64 -8.09 -0.65 -3.26
N GLN A 65 -7.60 -0.27 -4.44
CA GLN A 65 -8.46 0.08 -5.57
C GLN A 65 -9.22 -1.15 -6.11
N SER A 66 -8.64 -2.35 -6.00
CA SER A 66 -9.22 -3.61 -6.42
C SER A 66 -8.73 -4.78 -5.57
N SER A 67 -9.37 -5.95 -5.69
CA SER A 67 -8.92 -7.19 -5.04
C SER A 67 -7.81 -7.94 -5.80
N HIS A 68 -7.36 -7.41 -6.93
CA HIS A 68 -6.36 -8.03 -7.80
C HIS A 68 -4.95 -7.59 -7.40
N VAL A 69 -4.48 -8.11 -6.26
CA VAL A 69 -3.18 -7.77 -5.67
C VAL A 69 -2.16 -8.89 -5.90
N TYR A 70 -0.93 -8.50 -6.19
CA TYR A 70 0.21 -9.36 -6.52
C TYR A 70 1.49 -8.83 -5.86
N GLY A 71 2.49 -9.68 -5.65
CA GLY A 71 3.78 -9.28 -5.06
C GLY A 71 3.87 -9.65 -3.58
N PHE A 72 4.54 -8.81 -2.78
CA PHE A 72 5.09 -9.14 -1.46
C PHE A 72 6.06 -10.33 -1.48
N GLY A 73 6.91 -10.42 -0.48
CA GLY A 73 7.82 -11.57 -0.34
C GLY A 73 9.03 -11.28 0.55
N GLU A 74 9.85 -12.30 0.82
CA GLU A 74 9.69 -13.69 0.37
C GLU A 74 8.81 -14.51 1.32
N ASN A 75 7.71 -15.08 0.80
CA ASN A 75 6.73 -15.89 1.52
C ASN A 75 6.21 -16.99 0.58
N ASN A 76 5.72 -18.10 1.14
CA ASN A 76 4.94 -19.07 0.38
C ASN A 76 3.55 -18.49 0.06
N HIS A 77 3.24 -18.35 -1.23
CA HIS A 77 1.91 -17.96 -1.70
C HIS A 77 1.26 -19.12 -2.46
N ASP A 78 0.03 -19.50 -2.09
CA ASP A 78 -0.72 -20.59 -2.74
C ASP A 78 -1.09 -20.26 -4.20
N SER A 79 -1.18 -18.98 -4.53
CA SER A 79 -1.41 -18.51 -5.90
C SER A 79 -0.79 -17.14 -6.12
N LEU A 80 -0.59 -16.77 -7.39
CA LEU A 80 0.00 -15.48 -7.75
C LEU A 80 -0.87 -14.30 -7.32
N LYS A 81 -2.21 -14.41 -7.44
CA LYS A 81 -3.17 -13.41 -6.97
C LYS A 81 -3.47 -13.64 -5.49
N HIS A 82 -3.30 -12.62 -4.68
CA HIS A 82 -3.59 -12.69 -3.25
C HIS A 82 -5.09 -12.85 -2.96
N ASN A 83 -5.43 -13.74 -2.02
CA ASN A 83 -6.77 -13.80 -1.43
C ASN A 83 -6.90 -12.75 -0.32
N VAL A 84 -7.13 -11.50 -0.71
CA VAL A 84 -7.24 -10.37 0.24
C VAL A 84 -8.45 -10.47 1.18
N THR A 85 -9.49 -11.21 0.80
CA THR A 85 -10.69 -11.43 1.64
C THR A 85 -10.37 -12.31 2.85
N ALA A 86 -9.40 -13.22 2.73
CA ALA A 86 -8.93 -14.04 3.85
C ALA A 86 -8.14 -13.24 4.90
N LYS A 87 -7.84 -11.95 4.65
CA LYS A 87 -7.05 -11.07 5.50
C LYS A 87 -5.73 -11.71 5.98
N PRO A 88 -4.92 -12.25 5.05
CA PRO A 88 -3.65 -12.86 5.40
C PRO A 88 -2.70 -11.82 6.01
N SER A 89 -1.76 -12.30 6.80
CA SER A 89 -0.62 -11.51 7.31
C SER A 89 0.66 -12.21 6.86
N TRP A 90 1.54 -11.47 6.18
CA TRP A 90 2.83 -11.96 5.72
C TRP A 90 3.94 -11.20 6.44
N GLY A 91 4.77 -11.95 7.17
CA GLY A 91 5.99 -11.39 7.74
C GLY A 91 7.00 -11.11 6.64
N ILE A 92 7.66 -9.96 6.67
CA ILE A 92 8.77 -9.62 5.76
C ILE A 92 9.99 -9.32 6.61
N PHE A 93 10.80 -10.35 6.86
CA PHE A 93 12.07 -10.23 7.56
C PHE A 93 12.97 -11.37 7.11
N ALA A 94 14.19 -11.08 6.67
CA ALA A 94 15.07 -12.11 6.13
C ALA A 94 15.34 -13.20 7.18
N ARG A 95 14.99 -14.45 6.85
CA ARG A 95 15.11 -15.61 7.73
C ARG A 95 15.47 -16.85 6.93
N ASP A 96 16.47 -17.57 7.42
CA ASP A 96 16.79 -18.92 6.93
C ASP A 96 15.67 -19.88 7.36
N GLN A 97 14.77 -20.17 6.42
CA GLN A 97 13.60 -21.00 6.65
C GLN A 97 13.19 -21.70 5.36
N GLY A 98 13.15 -23.03 5.39
CA GLY A 98 12.61 -23.84 4.30
C GLY A 98 11.11 -23.65 4.09
N THR A 99 10.62 -23.96 2.89
CA THR A 99 9.24 -23.70 2.45
C THR A 99 8.21 -24.71 2.98
N ASN A 100 8.61 -25.74 3.72
CA ASN A 100 7.77 -26.87 4.13
C ASN A 100 7.17 -26.75 5.55
N TRP A 101 7.44 -25.67 6.28
CA TRP A 101 7.15 -25.62 7.72
C TRP A 101 5.88 -24.86 8.10
N ASP A 102 5.54 -23.78 7.41
CA ASP A 102 4.42 -22.92 7.80
C ASP A 102 3.90 -22.06 6.63
N THR A 103 2.60 -21.77 6.68
CA THR A 103 1.88 -20.93 5.73
C THR A 103 2.12 -19.45 6.08
N ASN A 104 2.39 -18.61 5.09
CA ASN A 104 2.69 -17.17 5.25
C ASN A 104 3.96 -16.81 6.08
N SER A 105 4.80 -17.78 6.41
CA SER A 105 6.10 -17.53 7.06
C SER A 105 7.03 -16.67 6.18
N ASN A 106 7.89 -15.88 6.84
CA ASN A 106 8.96 -15.14 6.18
C ASN A 106 10.13 -16.05 5.82
N HIS A 107 10.74 -15.80 4.66
CA HIS A 107 11.90 -16.52 4.14
C HIS A 107 13.08 -15.57 3.91
N TYR A 108 13.93 -15.86 2.93
CA TYR A 108 15.27 -15.28 2.80
C TYR A 108 15.25 -13.82 2.34
N GLY A 109 14.33 -13.46 1.44
CA GLY A 109 14.22 -12.12 0.86
C GLY A 109 13.30 -11.14 1.59
N GLN A 110 13.56 -9.85 1.38
CA GLN A 110 12.67 -8.75 1.77
C GLN A 110 12.23 -7.97 0.53
N HIS A 111 10.98 -8.13 0.12
CA HIS A 111 10.38 -7.52 -1.07
C HIS A 111 9.06 -6.82 -0.71
N PRO A 112 9.12 -5.67 -0.01
CA PRO A 112 7.94 -4.89 0.39
C PRO A 112 7.35 -4.08 -0.78
N PHE A 113 7.07 -4.77 -1.89
CA PHE A 113 6.48 -4.23 -3.10
C PHE A 113 5.23 -5.03 -3.48
N TYR A 114 4.16 -4.34 -3.81
CA TYR A 114 2.97 -4.97 -4.39
C TYR A 114 2.48 -4.23 -5.63
N LEU A 115 1.73 -4.95 -6.47
CA LEU A 115 1.09 -4.47 -7.66
C LEU A 115 -0.42 -4.72 -7.58
N VAL A 116 -1.21 -3.77 -8.06
CA VAL A 116 -2.67 -3.87 -8.15
C VAL A 116 -3.08 -3.70 -9.61
N MET A 117 -3.82 -4.68 -10.12
CA MET A 117 -4.53 -4.55 -11.39
C MET A 117 -5.86 -3.85 -11.16
N GLU A 118 -6.03 -2.67 -11.74
CA GLU A 118 -7.17 -1.82 -11.46
C GLU A 118 -8.45 -2.27 -12.18
N GLN A 119 -9.59 -2.11 -11.52
CA GLN A 119 -10.91 -2.39 -12.08
C GLN A 119 -11.70 -1.11 -12.33
N THR A 120 -12.66 -1.17 -13.25
CA THR A 120 -13.68 -0.14 -13.43
C THR A 120 -14.79 -0.28 -12.37
N SER A 121 -15.75 0.65 -12.34
CA SER A 121 -16.93 0.57 -11.46
C SER A 121 -17.76 -0.70 -11.62
N ASP A 122 -17.64 -1.38 -12.76
CA ASP A 122 -18.41 -2.58 -13.10
C ASP A 122 -17.58 -3.86 -12.89
N ASP A 123 -16.54 -3.80 -12.04
CA ASP A 123 -15.59 -4.88 -11.76
C ASP A 123 -14.86 -5.45 -13.00
N LYS A 124 -14.81 -4.71 -14.10
CA LYS A 124 -14.08 -5.12 -15.30
C LYS A 124 -12.61 -4.69 -15.23
N PRO A 125 -11.66 -5.48 -15.77
CA PRO A 125 -10.27 -5.05 -15.88
C PRO A 125 -10.16 -3.75 -16.67
N SER A 126 -9.55 -2.72 -16.07
CA SER A 126 -9.35 -1.42 -16.73
C SER A 126 -8.16 -1.40 -17.69
N GLY A 127 -7.31 -2.43 -17.65
CA GLY A 127 -5.98 -2.46 -18.29
C GLY A 127 -4.94 -1.55 -17.61
N CYS A 128 -5.33 -0.82 -16.56
CA CYS A 128 -4.42 -0.01 -15.76
C CYS A 128 -3.89 -0.81 -14.57
N MET A 129 -2.69 -0.46 -14.13
CA MET A 129 -2.06 -1.03 -12.93
C MET A 129 -1.28 0.04 -12.19
N HIS A 130 -1.08 -0.16 -10.90
CA HIS A 130 -0.14 0.61 -10.09
C HIS A 130 0.62 -0.31 -9.15
N GLY A 131 1.83 0.11 -8.77
CA GLY A 131 2.64 -0.58 -7.78
C GLY A 131 3.01 0.36 -6.65
N VAL A 132 3.23 -0.21 -5.47
CA VAL A 132 3.65 0.51 -4.28
C VAL A 132 4.86 -0.22 -3.70
N LEU A 133 5.94 0.53 -3.50
CA LEU A 133 7.14 0.08 -2.81
C LEU A 133 7.21 0.79 -1.46
N LEU A 134 7.27 0.03 -0.38
CA LEU A 134 7.67 0.56 0.92
C LEU A 134 9.19 0.37 1.05
N LEU A 135 9.96 1.43 0.81
CA LEU A 135 11.42 1.39 0.92
C LEU A 135 11.82 1.42 2.41
N ASN A 136 11.74 0.25 3.06
CA ASN A 136 12.04 0.05 4.47
C ASN A 136 12.61 -1.36 4.69
N SER A 137 13.61 -1.49 5.56
CA SER A 137 14.31 -2.75 5.87
C SER A 137 14.35 -3.09 7.37
N ASN A 138 13.51 -2.46 8.19
CA ASN A 138 13.51 -2.59 9.66
C ASN A 138 12.74 -3.82 10.13
#